data_AF-A0A7Y9WA04-F1
#
_entry.id   AF-A0A7Y9WA04-F1
#
_cell.length_a   1.000
_cell.length_b   1.000
_cell.length_c   1.000
_cell.angle_alpha   90.00
_cell.angle_beta   90.00
_cell.angle_gamma   90.00
#
_symmetry.space_group_name_H-M   'P 1'
#
loop_
_entity.id
_entity.type
_entity.pdbx_description
1 polymer ?
#
loop_
_entity_poly.entity_id
_entity_poly.type
_entity_poly.pdbx_seq_one_letter_code
_entity_poly.pdbx_strand_id
1 'polypeptide(L)'
;MSTTAGSPSRPTPAHDQLTAGARRPSRRTVLIALGVVALIVGAVWLARWWTVGRFIESTDDAYLQADSVTVAPKIAGYVTEVYVADNQVVKPGDPLVHLDARQYRVALDQALATIDARKADIERAQADIKQQQSNIAQAQAQQQVARVSAQHAGDEVRRYAPLVATGAETSERLAELTSSRDQANATLTANSAAVEAARSQIGSATAQLAQGPERNSKRPRPARSNRNSIWTTPWCAACSAARSAIARYVSGNTCNPARGC
;
A
#
# COMPACT_ATOMS: atom_id res chain seq x y z
N MET A 1 93.84 60.25 34.67
CA MET A 1 94.58 61.50 34.37
C MET A 1 95.69 61.12 33.39
N SER A 2 95.87 61.61 32.17
CA SER A 2 95.22 62.56 31.27
C SER A 2 95.99 62.31 29.94
N THR A 3 95.35 61.98 28.81
CA THR A 3 94.97 62.95 27.75
C THR A 3 96.14 63.35 26.81
N THR A 4 95.97 63.03 25.50
CA THR A 4 96.32 63.87 24.31
C THR A 4 97.80 64.00 23.92
N ALA A 5 98.30 64.10 22.68
CA ALA A 5 97.88 64.24 21.26
C ALA A 5 99.09 63.69 20.42
N GLY A 6 99.11 63.37 19.13
CA GLY A 6 98.35 63.80 17.95
C GLY A 6 99.32 64.30 16.85
N SER A 7 99.56 63.47 15.80
CA SER A 7 99.89 63.78 14.37
C SER A 7 101.11 64.67 14.00
N PRO A 8 101.58 64.81 12.72
CA PRO A 8 101.15 64.20 11.42
C PRO A 8 102.28 63.76 10.41
N SER A 9 101.85 63.03 9.36
CA SER A 9 102.27 62.96 7.93
C SER A 9 103.76 62.97 7.47
N ARG A 10 104.18 62.00 6.61
CA ARG A 10 104.18 61.99 5.11
C ARG A 10 104.98 60.73 4.56
N PRO A 11 105.23 60.51 3.25
CA PRO A 11 104.70 59.41 2.42
C PRO A 11 105.67 58.25 1.99
N THR A 12 105.07 57.14 1.50
CA THR A 12 105.43 56.08 0.50
C THR A 12 106.92 55.94 0.06
N PRO A 13 107.53 54.72 0.00
CA PRO A 13 107.26 53.76 -1.09
C PRO A 13 107.47 52.24 -0.83
N ALA A 14 107.14 51.48 -1.88
CA ALA A 14 107.81 50.26 -2.36
C ALA A 14 107.38 48.89 -1.81
N HIS A 15 106.71 48.14 -2.72
CA HIS A 15 106.88 46.73 -3.10
C HIS A 15 106.77 45.66 -1.98
N ASP A 16 105.91 44.64 -2.08
CA ASP A 16 106.05 43.60 -3.09
C ASP A 16 104.75 42.83 -3.31
N GLN A 17 104.40 42.58 -4.57
CA GLN A 17 103.28 41.76 -4.97
C GLN A 17 103.76 40.33 -5.19
N LEU A 18 103.15 39.34 -4.54
CA LEU A 18 103.16 37.96 -5.03
C LEU A 18 101.89 37.69 -5.81
N THR A 19 101.98 37.92 -7.12
CA THR A 19 101.12 37.32 -8.14
C THR A 19 101.28 35.79 -8.14
N ALA A 20 100.25 35.04 -7.76
CA ALA A 20 100.17 33.61 -8.06
C ALA A 20 99.40 33.41 -9.38
N GLY A 21 100.14 33.11 -10.44
CA GLY A 21 99.63 33.00 -11.81
C GLY A 21 98.59 31.90 -12.00
N ALA A 22 97.45 32.28 -12.57
CA ALA A 22 96.48 31.36 -13.14
C ALA A 22 97.07 30.66 -14.38
N ARG A 23 97.41 29.37 -14.25
CA ARG A 23 97.66 28.50 -15.41
C ARG A 23 96.33 28.26 -16.13
N ARG A 24 96.24 28.66 -17.40
CA ARG A 24 95.10 28.30 -18.27
C ARG A 24 95.01 26.77 -18.38
N PRO A 25 93.91 26.13 -17.96
CA PRO A 25 93.75 24.70 -18.12
C PRO A 25 93.64 24.36 -19.62
N SER A 26 94.25 23.25 -20.03
CA SER A 26 94.09 22.70 -21.37
C SER A 26 92.59 22.48 -21.68
N ARG A 27 92.15 22.75 -22.93
CA ARG A 27 90.76 22.53 -23.37
C ARG A 27 90.23 21.13 -22.99
N ARG A 28 91.11 20.12 -22.95
CA ARG A 28 90.77 18.76 -22.50
C ARG A 28 90.35 18.69 -21.03
N THR A 29 91.02 19.41 -20.13
CA THR A 29 90.70 19.37 -18.69
C THR A 29 89.38 20.05 -18.38
N VAL A 30 89.07 21.15 -19.09
CA VAL A 30 87.76 21.82 -18.99
C VAL A 30 86.65 20.91 -19.52
N LEU A 31 86.86 20.24 -20.66
CA LEU A 31 85.89 19.30 -21.21
C LEU A 31 85.64 18.09 -20.29
N ILE A 32 86.69 17.55 -19.65
CA ILE A 32 86.56 16.43 -18.69
C ILE A 32 85.82 16.89 -17.43
N ALA A 33 86.17 18.05 -16.88
CA ALA A 33 85.48 18.59 -15.70
C ALA A 33 83.99 18.84 -15.99
N LEU A 34 83.68 19.38 -17.17
CA LEU A 34 82.31 19.62 -17.61
C LEU A 34 81.55 18.30 -17.85
N GLY A 35 82.23 17.28 -18.37
CA GLY A 35 81.70 15.91 -18.50
C GLY A 35 81.38 15.28 -17.14
N VAL A 36 82.27 15.41 -16.14
CA VAL A 36 82.05 14.91 -14.78
C VAL A 36 80.90 15.64 -14.09
N VAL A 37 80.83 16.96 -14.22
CA VAL A 37 79.71 17.76 -13.67
C VAL A 37 78.41 17.36 -14.34
N ALA A 38 78.37 17.18 -15.66
CA ALA A 38 77.18 16.70 -16.37
C ALA A 38 76.76 15.30 -15.91
N LEU A 39 77.72 14.42 -15.62
CA LEU A 39 77.46 13.07 -15.09
C LEU A 39 76.87 13.12 -13.68
N ILE A 40 77.40 13.98 -12.80
CA ILE A 40 76.89 14.17 -11.44
C ILE A 40 75.48 14.78 -11.47
N VAL A 41 75.25 15.81 -12.29
CA VAL A 41 73.92 16.43 -12.45
C VAL A 41 72.93 15.42 -13.02
N GLY A 42 73.33 14.62 -14.01
CA GLY A 42 72.52 13.54 -14.57
C GLY A 42 72.18 12.47 -13.54
N ALA A 43 73.14 12.06 -12.71
CA ALA A 43 72.94 11.08 -11.65
C ALA A 43 72.02 11.60 -10.53
N VAL A 44 72.17 12.87 -10.12
CA VAL A 44 71.29 13.50 -9.12
C VAL A 44 69.88 13.66 -9.65
N TRP A 45 69.72 14.04 -10.92
CA TRP A 45 68.41 14.15 -11.56
C TRP A 45 67.73 12.79 -11.69
N LEU A 46 68.48 11.76 -12.12
CA LEU A 46 67.98 10.39 -12.22
C LEU A 46 67.60 9.82 -10.84
N ALA A 47 68.45 10.03 -9.82
CA ALA A 47 68.16 9.63 -8.45
C ALA A 47 66.91 10.34 -7.90
N ARG A 48 66.75 11.64 -8.17
CA ARG A 48 65.57 12.41 -7.77
C ARG A 48 64.31 11.94 -8.50
N TRP A 49 64.41 11.64 -9.80
CA TRP A 49 63.30 11.10 -10.58
C TRP A 49 62.89 9.71 -10.07
N TRP A 50 63.87 8.85 -9.78
CA TRP A 50 63.62 7.49 -9.28
C TRP A 50 63.05 7.47 -7.86
N THR A 51 63.45 8.42 -7.00
CA THR A 51 63.01 8.46 -5.59
C THR A 51 61.75 9.27 -5.35
N VAL A 52 61.52 10.35 -6.10
CA VAL A 52 60.40 11.28 -5.83
C VAL A 52 59.32 11.20 -6.91
N GLY A 53 59.67 10.93 -8.17
CA GLY A 53 58.73 11.03 -9.30
C GLY A 53 57.77 9.85 -9.46
N ARG A 54 58.06 8.68 -8.85
CA ARG A 54 57.28 7.45 -9.05
C ARG A 54 56.12 7.23 -8.08
N PHE A 55 55.97 8.06 -7.04
CA PHE A 55 55.01 7.81 -5.95
C PHE A 55 53.93 8.89 -5.78
N ILE A 56 53.76 9.79 -6.75
CA ILE A 56 52.70 10.80 -6.70
C ILE A 56 51.54 10.33 -7.58
N GLU A 57 50.72 9.46 -7.02
CA GLU A 57 49.39 9.15 -7.56
C GLU A 57 48.40 10.13 -6.91
N SER A 58 48.08 11.23 -7.59
CA SER A 58 46.99 12.11 -7.20
C SER A 58 45.69 11.57 -7.79
N THR A 59 45.03 10.67 -7.07
CA THR A 59 43.66 10.24 -7.40
C THR A 59 42.68 11.21 -6.77
N ASP A 60 42.00 12.00 -7.60
CA ASP A 60 40.95 12.97 -7.22
C ASP A 60 39.56 12.30 -7.07
N ASP A 61 39.50 10.98 -7.19
CA ASP A 61 38.26 10.22 -7.25
C ASP A 61 37.87 9.66 -5.87
N ALA A 62 37.42 10.54 -4.98
CA ALA A 62 36.72 10.11 -3.77
C ALA A 62 35.24 9.81 -4.10
N TYR A 63 34.96 8.61 -4.61
CA TYR A 63 33.58 8.15 -4.77
C TYR A 63 32.97 7.84 -3.40
N LEU A 64 32.03 8.66 -2.96
CA LEU A 64 31.23 8.40 -1.78
C LEU A 64 30.21 7.29 -2.08
N GLN A 65 30.47 6.09 -1.58
CA GLN A 65 29.51 5.00 -1.61
C GLN A 65 28.51 5.18 -0.46
N ALA A 66 27.34 5.73 -0.77
CA ALA A 66 26.25 5.88 0.17
C ALA A 66 25.22 4.76 -0.03
N ASP A 67 24.88 4.06 1.05
CA ASP A 67 23.77 3.12 1.05
C ASP A 67 22.45 3.92 0.97
N SER A 68 21.69 3.71 -0.10
CA SER A 68 20.41 4.38 -0.32
C SER A 68 19.24 3.40 -0.14
N VAL A 69 18.19 3.86 0.55
CA VAL A 69 16.96 3.11 0.74
C VAL A 69 15.81 3.87 0.09
N THR A 70 15.14 3.23 -0.86
CA THR A 70 13.96 3.81 -1.52
C THR A 70 12.75 3.71 -0.61
N VAL A 71 12.15 4.86 -0.29
CA VAL A 71 10.91 4.93 0.49
C VAL A 71 9.72 5.00 -0.47
N ALA A 72 8.78 4.05 -0.39
CA ALA A 72 7.66 3.95 -1.32
C ALA A 72 6.28 3.86 -0.64
N PRO A 73 5.26 4.59 -1.14
CA PRO A 73 3.92 4.09 -1.42
C PRO A 73 3.26 2.94 -0.63
N LYS A 74 2.69 3.10 0.58
CA LYS A 74 1.73 2.08 1.07
C LYS A 74 0.40 2.18 0.33
N ILE A 75 0.07 3.37 -0.16
CA ILE A 75 -1.15 3.67 -0.90
C ILE A 75 -0.78 4.56 -2.07
N ALA A 76 -1.21 4.19 -3.28
CA ALA A 76 -0.93 4.94 -4.50
C ALA A 76 -1.80 6.19 -4.58
N GLY A 77 -1.20 7.37 -4.77
CA GLY A 77 -1.92 8.65 -4.78
C GLY A 77 -1.09 9.80 -5.36
N TYR A 78 -1.72 10.96 -5.51
CA TYR A 78 -1.07 12.17 -5.98
C TYR A 78 -0.38 12.90 -4.82
N VAL A 79 0.86 13.31 -5.05
CA VAL A 79 1.65 14.10 -4.10
C VAL A 79 1.21 15.56 -4.16
N THR A 80 0.70 16.09 -3.05
CA THR A 80 0.29 17.49 -2.89
C THR A 80 1.46 18.35 -2.44
N GLU A 81 2.23 17.89 -1.45
CA GLU A 81 3.35 18.65 -0.87
C GLU A 81 4.54 17.72 -0.61
N VAL A 82 5.76 18.22 -0.79
CA VAL A 82 7.01 17.57 -0.40
C VAL A 82 7.69 18.48 0.62
N TYR A 83 7.92 17.98 1.82
CA TYR A 83 8.43 18.75 2.97
C TYR A 83 9.95 18.73 3.10
N VAL A 84 10.64 17.99 2.23
CA VAL A 84 12.09 17.78 2.30
C VAL A 84 12.82 18.24 1.05
N ALA A 85 13.99 18.84 1.23
CA ALA A 85 14.90 19.24 0.17
C ALA A 85 16.01 18.20 -0.06
N ASP A 86 16.66 18.27 -1.23
CA ASP A 86 17.79 17.39 -1.53
C ASP A 86 18.94 17.57 -0.53
N ASN A 87 19.47 16.44 -0.08
CA ASN A 87 20.51 16.28 0.94
C ASN A 87 20.14 16.81 2.34
N GLN A 88 18.85 17.00 2.62
CA GLN A 88 18.39 17.38 3.95
C GLN A 88 18.44 16.20 4.92
N VAL A 89 19.02 16.43 6.10
CA VAL A 89 19.03 15.46 7.20
C VAL A 89 17.62 15.41 7.82
N VAL A 90 17.02 14.23 7.82
CA VAL A 90 15.68 13.96 8.38
C VAL A 90 15.76 12.99 9.54
N LYS A 91 14.92 13.18 10.56
CA LYS A 91 14.81 12.32 11.74
C LYS A 91 13.67 11.32 11.58
N PRO A 92 13.71 10.16 12.26
CA PRO A 92 12.61 9.20 12.27
C PRO A 92 11.31 9.87 12.69
N GLY A 93 10.26 9.72 11.88
CA GLY A 93 8.97 10.37 12.12
C GLY A 93 8.75 11.70 11.39
N ASP A 94 9.77 12.26 10.74
CA ASP A 94 9.62 13.54 10.03
C ASP A 94 8.76 13.37 8.77
N PRO A 95 7.77 14.26 8.53
CA PRO A 95 6.94 14.23 7.35
C PRO A 95 7.78 14.51 6.10
N LEU A 96 7.68 13.65 5.09
CA LEU A 96 8.41 13.73 3.83
C LEU A 96 7.52 14.25 2.71
N VAL A 97 6.31 13.69 2.62
CA VAL A 97 5.39 13.90 1.50
C VAL A 97 3.96 13.85 2.02
N HIS A 98 3.11 14.76 1.54
CA HIS A 98 1.67 14.77 1.76
C HIS A 98 0.93 14.26 0.51
N LEU A 99 0.06 13.26 0.66
CA LEU A 99 -0.81 12.76 -0.41
C LEU A 99 -2.20 13.39 -0.33
N ASP A 100 -2.82 13.64 -1.49
CA ASP A 100 -4.19 14.16 -1.55
C ASP A 100 -5.20 13.16 -0.99
N ALA A 101 -5.80 13.52 0.15
CA ALA A 101 -6.77 12.70 0.86
C ALA A 101 -8.17 12.69 0.21
N ARG A 102 -8.50 13.62 -0.69
CA ARG A 102 -9.87 13.83 -1.20
C ARG A 102 -10.45 12.59 -1.88
N GLN A 103 -9.67 11.96 -2.77
CA GLN A 103 -10.08 10.73 -3.46
C GLN A 103 -10.38 9.57 -2.50
N TYR A 104 -9.64 9.48 -1.39
CA TYR A 104 -9.87 8.43 -0.39
C TYR A 104 -11.06 8.72 0.51
N ARG A 105 -11.35 10.01 0.80
CA ARG A 105 -12.56 10.40 1.53
C ARG A 105 -13.80 10.05 0.71
N VAL A 106 -13.82 10.39 -0.58
CA VAL A 106 -14.91 9.99 -1.48
C VAL A 106 -15.05 8.46 -1.55
N ALA A 107 -13.95 7.72 -1.67
CA ALA A 107 -14.00 6.26 -1.68
C ALA A 107 -14.50 5.67 -0.34
N LEU A 108 -14.14 6.29 0.79
CA LEU A 108 -14.64 5.90 2.11
C LEU A 108 -16.13 6.18 2.23
N ASP A 109 -16.59 7.37 1.84
CA ASP A 109 -18.00 7.76 1.89
C ASP A 109 -18.84 6.85 0.99
N GLN A 110 -18.34 6.49 -0.21
CA GLN A 110 -18.99 5.53 -1.09
C GLN A 110 -19.06 4.12 -0.46
N ALA A 111 -18.01 3.68 0.23
CA ALA A 111 -18.01 2.41 0.92
C ALA A 111 -18.99 2.39 2.11
N LEU A 112 -19.09 3.51 2.86
CA LEU A 112 -20.06 3.68 3.94
C LEU A 112 -21.49 3.68 3.39
N ALA A 113 -21.76 4.43 2.31
CA ALA A 113 -23.05 4.43 1.63
C ALA A 113 -23.44 3.02 1.14
N THR A 114 -22.47 2.25 0.65
CA THR A 114 -22.68 0.85 0.26
C THR A 114 -23.04 -0.02 1.47
N ILE A 115 -22.39 0.18 2.62
CA ILE A 115 -22.72 -0.54 3.85
C ILE A 115 -24.14 -0.22 4.31
N ASP A 116 -24.55 1.05 4.29
CA ASP A 116 -25.88 1.46 4.72
C ASP A 116 -26.97 0.96 3.76
N ALA A 117 -26.71 1.00 2.44
CA ALA A 117 -27.59 0.36 1.46
C ALA A 117 -27.76 -1.15 1.72
N ARG A 118 -26.67 -1.85 2.08
CA ARG A 118 -26.74 -3.29 2.43
C ARG A 118 -27.49 -3.56 3.73
N LYS A 119 -27.42 -2.66 4.72
CA LYS A 119 -28.25 -2.78 5.93
C LYS A 119 -29.73 -2.63 5.58
N ALA A 120 -30.08 -1.63 4.75
CA ALA A 120 -31.43 -1.43 4.27
C ALA A 120 -31.95 -2.65 3.46
N ASP A 121 -31.10 -3.27 2.63
CA ASP A 121 -31.43 -4.51 1.93
C ASP A 121 -31.79 -5.66 2.91
N ILE A 122 -31.04 -5.79 4.02
CA ILE A 122 -31.31 -6.80 5.06
C ILE A 122 -32.63 -6.51 5.77
N GLU A 123 -32.86 -5.27 6.18
CA GLU A 123 -34.11 -4.85 6.83
C GLU A 123 -35.32 -5.10 5.91
N ARG A 124 -35.20 -4.76 4.62
CA ARG A 124 -36.23 -5.04 3.62
C ARG A 124 -36.52 -6.53 3.51
N ALA A 125 -35.48 -7.36 3.42
CA ALA A 125 -35.65 -8.81 3.34
C ALA A 125 -36.25 -9.43 4.61
N GLN A 126 -35.94 -8.87 5.79
CA GLN A 126 -36.59 -9.27 7.04
C GLN A 126 -38.08 -8.89 7.06
N ALA A 127 -38.42 -7.70 6.57
CA ALA A 127 -39.81 -7.28 6.41
C ALA A 127 -40.56 -8.18 5.41
N ASP A 128 -39.93 -8.55 4.30
CA ASP A 128 -40.49 -9.50 3.32
C ASP A 128 -40.77 -10.87 3.97
N ILE A 129 -39.85 -11.40 4.79
CA ILE A 129 -40.07 -12.66 5.54
C ILE A 129 -41.26 -12.53 6.47
N LYS A 130 -41.37 -11.42 7.21
CA LYS A 130 -42.49 -11.19 8.13
C LYS A 130 -43.82 -11.11 7.37
N GLN A 131 -43.84 -10.50 6.19
CA GLN A 131 -45.02 -10.48 5.33
C GLN A 131 -45.40 -11.90 4.87
N GLN A 132 -44.43 -12.72 4.47
CA GLN A 132 -44.70 -14.10 4.07
C GLN A 132 -45.20 -14.97 5.24
N GLN A 133 -44.70 -14.74 6.45
CA GLN A 133 -45.23 -15.40 7.65
C GLN A 133 -46.71 -15.09 7.87
N SER A 134 -47.12 -13.83 7.67
CA SER A 134 -48.54 -13.44 7.72
C SER A 134 -49.36 -14.13 6.64
N ASN A 135 -48.82 -14.27 5.42
CA ASN A 135 -49.49 -14.99 4.33
C ASN A 135 -49.68 -16.48 4.66
N ILE A 136 -48.68 -17.12 5.31
CA ILE A 136 -48.82 -18.50 5.80
C ILE A 136 -49.92 -18.59 6.86
N ALA A 137 -49.95 -17.67 7.82
CA ALA A 137 -50.99 -17.65 8.86
C ALA A 137 -52.39 -17.53 8.24
N GLN A 138 -52.54 -16.70 7.20
CA GLN A 138 -53.79 -16.58 6.44
C GLN A 138 -54.15 -17.89 5.72
N ALA A 139 -53.19 -18.53 5.03
CA ALA A 139 -53.41 -19.79 4.35
C ALA A 139 -53.78 -20.93 5.34
N GLN A 140 -53.15 -20.94 6.52
CA GLN A 140 -53.48 -21.88 7.59
C GLN A 140 -54.89 -21.66 8.14
N ALA A 141 -55.32 -20.41 8.28
CA ALA A 141 -56.70 -20.11 8.67
C ALA A 141 -57.70 -20.62 7.62
N GLN A 142 -57.41 -20.41 6.33
CA GLN A 142 -58.25 -20.93 5.23
C GLN A 142 -58.28 -22.47 5.21
N GLN A 143 -57.14 -23.12 5.42
CA GLN A 143 -57.07 -24.58 5.57
C GLN A 143 -57.93 -25.07 6.75
N GLN A 144 -57.91 -24.36 7.87
CA GLN A 144 -58.72 -24.73 9.04
C GLN A 144 -60.22 -24.59 8.76
N VAL A 145 -60.64 -23.54 8.07
CA VAL A 145 -62.04 -23.39 7.62
C VAL A 145 -62.44 -24.54 6.70
N ALA A 146 -61.62 -24.86 5.70
CA ALA A 146 -61.87 -25.97 4.78
C ALA A 146 -61.91 -27.32 5.52
N ARG A 147 -61.06 -27.52 6.53
CA ARG A 147 -61.04 -28.73 7.36
C ARG A 147 -62.35 -28.91 8.11
N VAL A 148 -62.84 -27.86 8.77
CA VAL A 148 -64.11 -27.91 9.50
C VAL A 148 -65.28 -28.17 8.53
N SER A 149 -65.27 -27.55 7.35
CA SER A 149 -66.29 -27.81 6.32
C SER A 149 -66.28 -29.27 5.84
N ALA A 150 -65.09 -29.84 5.61
CA ALA A 150 -64.95 -31.24 5.20
C ALA A 150 -65.39 -32.22 6.28
N GLN A 151 -65.07 -31.93 7.55
CA GLN A 151 -65.55 -32.69 8.71
C GLN A 151 -67.07 -32.66 8.79
N HIS A 152 -67.67 -31.47 8.72
CA HIS A 152 -69.12 -31.32 8.75
C HIS A 152 -69.82 -32.10 7.63
N ALA A 153 -69.35 -31.99 6.39
CA ALA A 153 -69.91 -32.74 5.28
C ALA A 153 -69.74 -34.27 5.45
N GLY A 154 -68.62 -34.72 6.03
CA GLY A 154 -68.39 -36.12 6.37
C GLY A 154 -69.33 -36.63 7.47
N ASP A 155 -69.63 -35.80 8.47
CA ASP A 155 -70.56 -36.13 9.55
C ASP A 155 -72.01 -36.19 9.06
N GLU A 156 -72.41 -35.31 8.14
CA GLU A 156 -73.72 -35.40 7.48
C GLU A 156 -73.87 -36.72 6.72
N VAL A 157 -72.88 -37.11 5.90
CA VAL A 157 -72.89 -38.43 5.23
C VAL A 157 -73.00 -39.57 6.24
N ARG A 158 -72.24 -39.52 7.35
CA ARG A 158 -72.27 -40.56 8.40
C ARG A 158 -73.64 -40.64 9.10
N ARG A 159 -74.32 -39.49 9.27
CA ARG A 159 -75.66 -39.42 9.87
C ARG A 159 -76.73 -39.99 8.94
N TYR A 160 -76.68 -39.67 7.65
CA TYR A 160 -77.72 -40.04 6.68
C TYR A 160 -77.55 -41.43 6.06
N ALA A 161 -76.33 -41.98 5.99
CA ALA A 161 -76.09 -43.31 5.46
C ALA A 161 -76.97 -44.42 6.10
N PRO A 162 -77.08 -44.54 7.44
CA PRO A 162 -77.95 -45.55 8.04
C PRO A 162 -79.45 -45.26 7.82
N LEU A 163 -79.87 -43.99 7.73
CA LEU A 163 -81.27 -43.61 7.48
C LEU A 163 -81.75 -44.11 6.12
N VAL A 164 -80.92 -43.97 5.09
CA VAL A 164 -81.19 -44.52 3.75
C VAL A 164 -81.23 -46.05 3.78
N ALA A 165 -80.32 -46.69 4.52
CA ALA A 165 -80.32 -48.15 4.64
C ALA A 165 -81.60 -48.70 5.31
N THR A 166 -82.20 -47.94 6.22
CA THR A 166 -83.51 -48.27 6.83
C THR A 166 -84.72 -47.83 6.00
N GLY A 167 -84.52 -47.18 4.85
CA GLY A 167 -85.59 -46.67 3.98
C GLY A 167 -86.27 -45.39 4.49
N ALA A 168 -85.74 -44.77 5.55
CA ALA A 168 -86.26 -43.54 6.14
C ALA A 168 -85.89 -42.27 5.35
N GLU A 169 -84.96 -42.38 4.39
CA GLU A 169 -84.49 -41.29 3.55
C GLU A 169 -84.15 -41.80 2.13
N THR A 170 -84.09 -40.89 1.15
CA THR A 170 -83.81 -41.22 -0.25
C THR A 170 -82.33 -41.49 -0.54
N SER A 171 -82.05 -42.40 -1.48
CA SER A 171 -80.67 -42.65 -1.96
C SER A 171 -80.08 -41.45 -2.71
N GLU A 172 -80.92 -40.67 -3.38
CA GLU A 172 -80.54 -39.41 -4.04
C GLU A 172 -79.96 -38.41 -3.03
N ARG A 173 -80.61 -38.25 -1.87
CA ARG A 173 -80.12 -37.35 -0.82
C ARG A 173 -78.74 -37.74 -0.30
N LEU A 174 -78.49 -39.04 -0.13
CA LEU A 174 -77.17 -39.54 0.27
C LEU A 174 -76.11 -39.32 -0.82
N ALA A 175 -76.47 -39.48 -2.09
CA ALA A 175 -75.57 -39.20 -3.21
C ALA A 175 -75.18 -37.72 -3.28
N GLU A 176 -76.14 -36.80 -3.04
CA GLU A 176 -75.90 -35.37 -2.96
C GLU A 176 -74.93 -35.01 -1.81
N LEU A 177 -75.17 -35.53 -0.60
CA LEU A 177 -74.29 -35.31 0.56
C LEU A 177 -72.89 -35.87 0.32
N THR A 178 -72.79 -37.03 -0.34
CA THR A 178 -71.51 -37.65 -0.70
C THR A 178 -70.74 -36.76 -1.67
N SER A 179 -71.40 -36.24 -2.71
CA SER A 179 -70.81 -35.27 -3.65
C SER A 179 -70.33 -33.99 -2.94
N SER A 180 -71.13 -33.46 -2.02
CA SER A 180 -70.77 -32.29 -1.21
C SER A 180 -69.54 -32.55 -0.32
N ARG A 181 -69.47 -33.72 0.33
CA ARG A 181 -68.29 -34.16 1.10
C ARG A 181 -67.04 -34.23 0.21
N ASP A 182 -67.15 -34.82 -0.98
CA ASP A 182 -66.02 -34.98 -1.88
C ASP A 182 -65.51 -33.63 -2.40
N GLN A 183 -66.42 -32.69 -2.66
CA GLN A 183 -66.07 -31.31 -2.99
C GLN A 183 -65.38 -30.58 -1.82
N ALA A 184 -65.85 -30.76 -0.59
CA ALA A 184 -65.22 -30.18 0.60
C ALA A 184 -63.82 -30.77 0.86
N ASN A 185 -63.64 -32.08 0.64
CA ASN A 185 -62.34 -32.76 0.72
C ASN A 185 -61.35 -32.28 -0.34
N ALA A 186 -61.83 -32.07 -1.59
CA ALA A 186 -61.01 -31.49 -2.65
C ALA A 186 -60.55 -30.06 -2.28
N THR A 187 -61.45 -29.27 -1.69
CA THR A 187 -61.15 -27.91 -1.22
C THR A 187 -60.13 -27.93 -0.07
N LEU A 188 -60.25 -28.86 0.88
CA LEU A 188 -59.26 -29.04 1.94
C LEU A 188 -57.88 -29.38 1.36
N THR A 189 -57.82 -30.32 0.40
CA THR A 189 -56.57 -30.72 -0.27
C THR A 189 -55.91 -29.54 -1.00
N ALA A 190 -56.70 -28.73 -1.70
CA ALA A 190 -56.21 -27.53 -2.36
C ALA A 190 -55.63 -26.51 -1.37
N ASN A 191 -56.33 -26.27 -0.25
CA ASN A 191 -55.85 -25.34 0.79
C ASN A 191 -54.61 -25.87 1.54
N SER A 192 -54.50 -27.18 1.76
CA SER A 192 -53.26 -27.74 2.33
C SER A 192 -52.07 -27.57 1.39
N ALA A 193 -52.26 -27.77 0.08
CA ALA A 193 -51.22 -27.52 -0.92
C ALA A 193 -50.83 -26.03 -0.96
N ALA A 194 -51.79 -25.12 -0.79
CA ALA A 194 -51.51 -23.68 -0.71
C ALA A 194 -50.63 -23.32 0.51
N VAL A 195 -50.86 -23.95 1.68
CA VAL A 195 -50.00 -23.77 2.85
C VAL A 195 -48.58 -24.28 2.59
N GLU A 196 -48.43 -25.43 1.94
CA GLU A 196 -47.11 -25.98 1.60
C GLU A 196 -46.36 -25.14 0.56
N ALA A 197 -47.07 -24.60 -0.43
CA ALA A 197 -46.52 -23.67 -1.41
C ALA A 197 -46.01 -22.39 -0.71
N ALA A 198 -46.82 -21.80 0.18
CA ALA A 198 -46.43 -20.63 0.94
C ALA A 198 -45.21 -20.88 1.85
N ARG A 199 -45.12 -22.06 2.48
CA ARG A 199 -43.95 -22.48 3.26
C ARG A 199 -42.69 -22.62 2.42
N SER A 200 -42.81 -23.25 1.24
CA SER A 200 -41.69 -23.42 0.31
C SER A 200 -41.12 -22.08 -0.16
N GLN A 201 -41.98 -21.06 -0.29
CA GLN A 201 -41.57 -19.71 -0.67
C GLN A 201 -40.74 -18.99 0.41
N ILE A 202 -40.98 -19.27 1.69
CA ILE A 202 -40.07 -18.83 2.77
C ILE A 202 -38.76 -19.60 2.75
N GLY A 203 -38.81 -20.91 2.46
CA GLY A 203 -37.60 -21.75 2.34
C GLY A 203 -36.64 -21.21 1.28
N SER A 204 -37.15 -20.81 0.11
CA SER A 204 -36.33 -20.21 -0.95
C SER A 204 -35.86 -18.79 -0.60
N ALA A 205 -36.69 -17.96 0.04
CA ALA A 205 -36.31 -16.62 0.47
C ALA A 205 -35.19 -16.63 1.54
N THR A 206 -35.28 -17.55 2.51
CA THR A 206 -34.24 -17.73 3.55
C THR A 206 -32.94 -18.28 2.96
N ALA A 207 -33.02 -19.21 2.00
CA ALA A 207 -31.84 -19.70 1.27
C ALA A 207 -31.13 -18.60 0.48
N GLN A 208 -31.88 -17.69 -0.17
CA GLN A 208 -31.30 -16.52 -0.87
C GLN A 208 -30.59 -15.58 0.11
N LEU A 209 -31.15 -15.38 1.32
CA LEU A 209 -30.49 -14.61 2.36
C LEU A 209 -29.23 -15.27 2.90
N ALA A 210 -29.20 -16.61 3.01
CA ALA A 210 -28.03 -17.35 3.47
C ALA A 210 -26.86 -17.31 2.47
N GLN A 211 -27.12 -17.13 1.18
CA GLN A 211 -26.08 -16.91 0.16
C GLN A 211 -25.57 -15.45 0.13
N GLY A 212 -26.35 -14.50 0.66
CA GLY A 212 -25.99 -13.08 0.77
C GLY A 212 -24.75 -12.73 1.62
N PRO A 213 -24.54 -13.30 2.83
CA PRO A 213 -23.40 -12.95 3.68
C PRO A 213 -22.04 -13.27 3.08
N GLU A 214 -21.93 -14.29 2.21
CA GLU A 214 -20.67 -14.59 1.52
C GLU A 214 -20.26 -13.45 0.58
N ARG A 215 -21.21 -12.79 -0.10
CA ARG A 215 -20.95 -11.61 -0.94
C ARG A 215 -20.53 -10.40 -0.09
N ASN A 216 -21.05 -10.27 1.13
CA ASN A 216 -20.72 -9.20 2.07
C ASN A 216 -19.39 -9.43 2.83
N SER A 217 -18.80 -10.63 2.77
CA SER A 217 -17.52 -10.95 3.42
C SER A 217 -16.33 -10.20 2.81
N LYS A 218 -16.46 -9.71 1.56
CA LYS A 218 -15.57 -8.71 0.97
C LYS A 218 -15.83 -7.34 1.59
N ARG A 219 -15.82 -7.23 2.93
CA ARG A 219 -15.77 -5.93 3.58
C ARG A 219 -14.45 -5.28 3.16
N PRO A 220 -14.48 -4.12 2.46
CA PRO A 220 -13.25 -3.37 2.30
C PRO A 220 -12.71 -3.08 3.70
N ARG A 221 -11.48 -3.50 3.98
CA ARG A 221 -10.83 -3.17 5.26
C ARG A 221 -10.90 -1.64 5.36
N PRO A 222 -11.47 -1.07 6.44
CA PRO A 222 -11.51 0.38 6.58
C PRO A 222 -10.07 0.84 6.48
N ALA A 223 -9.78 1.59 5.43
CA ALA A 223 -8.43 1.97 5.14
C ALA A 223 -7.96 2.79 6.34
N ARG A 224 -6.88 2.36 7.01
CA ARG A 224 -6.08 3.22 7.92
C ARG A 224 -5.42 4.37 7.13
N SER A 225 -6.06 4.86 6.07
CA SER A 225 -5.48 5.64 4.99
C SER A 225 -5.21 7.08 5.43
N ASN A 226 -6.11 7.70 6.20
CA ASN A 226 -5.87 9.08 6.64
C ASN A 226 -4.66 9.22 7.59
N ARG A 227 -4.19 8.13 8.22
CA ARG A 227 -2.98 8.16 9.03
C ARG A 227 -1.68 8.01 8.22
N ASN A 228 -1.78 7.57 6.96
CA ASN A 228 -0.67 7.33 6.05
C ASN A 228 -0.62 8.35 4.90
N SER A 229 -1.41 9.43 4.95
CA SER A 229 -1.29 10.54 4.00
C SER A 229 0.02 11.31 4.16
N ILE A 230 0.67 11.18 5.33
CA ILE A 230 1.97 11.75 5.64
C ILE A 230 3.01 10.63 5.67
N TRP A 231 4.01 10.75 4.80
CA TRP A 231 5.16 9.86 4.76
C TRP A 231 6.13 10.19 5.87
N THR A 232 6.53 9.23 6.69
CA THR A 232 7.56 9.44 7.71
C THR A 232 8.78 8.56 7.45
N THR A 233 9.98 9.07 7.68
CA THR A 233 11.18 8.23 7.67
C THR A 233 11.17 7.27 8.85
N PRO A 234 11.56 5.99 8.64
CA PRO A 234 11.77 5.06 9.75
C PRO A 234 13.13 5.22 10.43
N TRP A 235 14.07 5.98 9.84
CA TRP A 235 15.46 6.12 10.29
C TRP A 235 16.00 7.53 10.04
N CYS A 236 17.07 7.93 10.75
CA CYS A 236 17.83 9.15 10.46
C CYS A 236 18.59 8.97 9.14
N ALA A 237 18.38 9.84 8.14
CA ALA A 237 19.10 9.78 6.86
C ALA A 237 19.17 11.16 6.17
N ALA A 238 20.06 11.32 5.19
CA ALA A 238 20.04 12.47 4.28
C ALA A 238 19.20 12.12 3.03
N CYS A 239 18.18 12.91 2.73
CA CYS A 239 17.23 12.63 1.64
C CYS A 239 17.77 13.11 0.29
N SER A 240 18.11 12.25 -0.65
CA SER A 240 18.54 12.64 -2.01
C SER A 240 17.40 12.56 -3.03
N ALA A 241 17.36 13.49 -4.00
CA ALA A 241 16.39 13.57 -5.11
C ALA A 241 14.90 13.85 -4.74
N ALA A 242 14.65 14.55 -3.64
CA ALA A 242 13.31 14.93 -3.17
C ALA A 242 12.55 15.89 -4.11
N ARG A 243 13.27 16.74 -4.85
CA ARG A 243 12.68 17.90 -5.57
C ARG A 243 11.82 17.54 -6.80
N SER A 244 11.79 16.27 -7.22
CA SER A 244 11.19 15.85 -8.51
C SER A 244 9.82 15.17 -8.42
N ALA A 245 9.21 15.09 -7.23
CA ALA A 245 8.00 14.28 -7.00
C ALA A 245 6.66 15.06 -6.91
N ILE A 246 6.66 16.40 -6.85
CA ILE A 246 5.43 17.21 -6.72
C ILE A 246 4.54 17.00 -7.96
N ALA A 247 3.23 16.80 -7.73
CA ALA A 247 2.21 16.51 -8.75
C ALA A 247 2.41 15.22 -9.57
N ARG A 248 3.34 14.33 -9.17
CA ARG A 248 3.55 13.04 -9.80
C ARG A 248 2.70 11.95 -9.14
N TYR A 249 2.13 11.05 -9.94
CA TYR A 249 1.44 9.86 -9.44
C TYR A 249 2.47 8.87 -8.94
N VAL A 250 2.43 8.52 -7.66
CA VAL A 250 3.31 7.50 -7.09
C VAL A 250 2.49 6.26 -6.82
N SER A 251 2.82 5.16 -7.50
CA SER A 251 2.19 3.85 -7.27
C SER A 251 2.97 3.07 -6.21
N GLY A 252 2.29 2.22 -5.45
CA GLY A 252 2.92 1.38 -4.41
C GLY A 252 3.85 0.28 -4.94
N ASN A 253 4.24 0.32 -6.22
CA ASN A 253 4.92 -0.78 -6.90
C ASN A 253 6.24 -0.40 -7.58
N THR A 254 6.90 0.68 -7.17
CA THR A 254 8.30 0.93 -7.60
C THR A 254 9.28 0.13 -6.74
N CYS A 255 9.26 -1.19 -6.90
CA CYS A 255 10.44 -2.02 -6.68
C CYS A 255 11.29 -1.90 -7.95
N ASN A 256 12.42 -1.19 -7.89
CA ASN A 256 13.53 -1.47 -8.79
C ASN A 256 14.68 -2.07 -7.97
N PRO A 257 14.76 -3.40 -7.84
CA PRO A 257 15.93 -4.07 -7.30
C PRO A 257 17.00 -4.08 -8.40
N ALA A 258 17.65 -2.94 -8.64
CA ALA A 258 18.94 -2.94 -9.31
C ALA A 258 20.00 -3.38 -8.29
N ARG A 259 19.97 -4.68 -7.92
CA ARG A 259 21.07 -5.50 -7.35
C ARG A 259 20.52 -6.84 -6.84
N GLY A 260 20.75 -7.89 -7.64
CA GLY A 260 21.05 -9.28 -7.24
C GLY A 260 20.07 -10.06 -6.35
N CYS A 261 19.49 -11.11 -6.94
CA CYS A 261 19.48 -12.42 -6.28
C CYS A 261 20.92 -12.93 -6.14
#